data_AF-A0AB39KXU3-F1
#
_entry.id   AF-A0AB39KXU3-F1
#
_cell.length_a   1.000
_cell.length_b   1.000
_cell.length_c   1.000
_cell.angle_alpha   90.00
_cell.angle_beta   90.00
_cell.angle_gamma   90.00
#
_symmetry.space_group_name_H-M   'P 1'
#
loop_
_entity.id
_entity.type
_entity.pdbx_description
1 polymer ?
#
loop_
_entity_poly.entity_id
_entity_poly.type
_entity_poly.pdbx_seq_one_letter_code
_entity_poly.pdbx_strand_id
1 'polypeptide(L)' 'MRVPAPADGLGWSRLLTWLGCAGRPKGAHGLVEVATPGGPAVAAPGDWIVLSAGGDYHVAVVPQPSGRAS' A
#
# COMPACT_ATOMS: atom_id res chain seq x y z
N MET A 1 1.05 4.52 6.86
CA MET A 1 1.75 3.23 7.05
C MET A 1 2.49 2.88 5.77
N ARG A 2 3.71 2.34 5.87
CA ARG A 2 4.47 1.88 4.70
C ARG A 2 4.01 0.49 4.30
N VAL A 3 3.92 0.21 3.00
CA VAL A 3 3.64 -1.14 2.50
C VAL A 3 4.85 -2.04 2.78
N PRO A 4 4.69 -3.14 3.53
CA PRO A 4 5.78 -4.04 3.88
C PRO A 4 6.38 -4.75 2.65
N ALA A 5 7.58 -5.30 2.83
CA ALA A 5 8.14 -6.26 1.87
C ALA A 5 7.26 -7.52 1.79
N PRO A 6 7.21 -8.24 0.65
CA PRO A 6 6.34 -9.42 0.50
C PRO A 6 6.55 -10.52 1.56
N ALA A 7 7.78 -10.67 2.07
CA ALA A 7 8.12 -11.68 3.09
C ALA A 7 7.84 -11.23 4.54
N ASP A 8 7.47 -9.96 4.78
CA ASP A 8 7.25 -9.44 6.12
C ASP A 8 5.82 -9.71 6.62
N GLY A 9 5.57 -10.95 7.03
CA GLY A 9 4.23 -11.39 7.48
C GLY A 9 3.65 -10.57 8.64
N LEU A 10 4.49 -10.13 9.59
CA LEU A 10 4.03 -9.31 10.72
C LEU A 10 3.65 -7.91 10.26
N GLY A 11 4.46 -7.30 9.39
CA GLY A 11 4.14 -6.02 8.75
C GLY A 11 2.82 -6.10 7.99
N TRP A 12 2.61 -7.17 7.22
CA TRP A 12 1.36 -7.40 6.48
C TRP A 12 0.16 -7.53 7.39
N SER A 13 0.27 -8.31 8.47
CA SER A 13 -0.81 -8.43 9.45
C SER A 13 -1.19 -7.06 10.03
N ARG A 14 -0.21 -6.24 10.41
CA ARG A 14 -0.45 -4.89 10.95
C ARG A 14 -1.10 -3.98 9.91
N LEU A 15 -0.64 -4.02 8.66
CA LEU A 15 -1.20 -3.23 7.58
C LEU A 15 -2.67 -3.59 7.33
N LEU A 16 -2.99 -4.86 7.22
CA LEU A 16 -4.37 -5.31 6.96
C LEU A 16 -5.30 -5.03 8.14
N THR A 17 -4.84 -5.21 9.37
CA THR A 17 -5.60 -4.81 10.56
C THR A 17 -5.87 -3.31 10.58
N TRP A 18 -4.88 -2.49 10.23
CA TRP A 18 -5.04 -1.04 10.18
C TRP A 18 -6.02 -0.60 9.08
N LEU A 19 -5.93 -1.19 7.88
CA LEU A 19 -6.82 -0.87 6.76
C LEU A 19 -8.26 -1.37 6.98
N GLY A 20 -8.44 -2.46 7.72
CA GLY A 20 -9.74 -3.11 7.87
C GLY A 20 -10.32 -3.51 6.50
N CYS A 21 -11.61 -3.25 6.30
CA CYS A 21 -12.30 -3.59 5.05
C CYS A 21 -11.86 -2.73 3.84
N ALA A 22 -11.14 -1.63 4.06
CA ALA A 22 -10.68 -0.77 2.98
C ALA A 22 -9.47 -1.35 2.24
N GLY A 23 -8.80 -2.37 2.78
CA GLY A 23 -7.58 -2.95 2.20
C GLY A 23 -7.72 -4.42 1.87
N ARG A 24 -7.19 -4.83 0.72
CA ARG A 24 -7.06 -6.26 0.36
C ARG A 24 -5.74 -6.56 -0.34
N PRO A 25 -5.05 -7.66 0.01
CA PRO A 25 -3.91 -8.14 -0.77
C PRO A 25 -4.31 -8.39 -2.23
N LYS A 26 -3.42 -8.08 -3.16
CA LYS A 26 -3.66 -8.24 -4.60
C LYS A 26 -2.52 -9.02 -5.26
N GLY A 27 -2.83 -10.21 -5.77
CA GLY A 27 -1.87 -11.07 -6.45
C GLY A 27 -0.73 -11.57 -5.56
N ALA A 28 0.32 -12.11 -6.18
CA ALA A 28 1.44 -12.76 -5.48
C ALA A 28 2.63 -11.81 -5.17
N HIS A 29 2.63 -10.57 -5.68
CA HIS A 29 3.79 -9.69 -5.64
C HIS A 29 3.83 -8.74 -4.43
N GLY A 30 3.06 -9.03 -3.36
CA GLY A 30 2.97 -8.15 -2.20
C GLY A 30 2.36 -6.79 -2.52
N LEU A 31 1.37 -6.76 -3.42
CA LEU A 31 0.58 -5.56 -3.69
C LEU A 31 -0.62 -5.52 -2.77
N VAL A 32 -1.10 -4.32 -2.46
CA VAL A 32 -2.34 -4.10 -1.73
C VAL A 32 -3.22 -3.14 -2.51
N GLU A 33 -4.48 -3.49 -2.66
CA GLU A 33 -5.50 -2.57 -3.17
C GLU A 33 -6.21 -1.91 -2.00
N VAL A 34 -6.37 -0.59 -2.07
CA VAL A 34 -6.95 0.25 -1.03
C VAL A 34 -8.12 1.02 -1.62
N ALA A 35 -9.28 0.95 -0.99
CA ALA A 35 -10.42 1.79 -1.32
C ALA A 35 -10.11 3.24 -0.95
N THR A 36 -10.16 4.13 -1.94
CA THR A 36 -9.97 5.57 -1.76
C THR A 36 -11.19 6.33 -2.31
N PRO A 37 -11.39 7.61 -1.95
CA PRO A 37 -12.48 8.42 -2.51
C PRO A 37 -12.44 8.54 -4.05
N GLY A 38 -11.24 8.47 -4.65
CA GLY A 38 -11.06 8.47 -6.11
C GLY A 38 -11.26 7.11 -6.77
N GLY A 39 -11.62 6.09 -6.00
CA GLY A 39 -11.70 4.69 -6.42
C GLY A 39 -10.56 3.83 -5.87
N PRO A 40 -10.54 2.52 -6.20
CA PRO A 40 -9.49 1.62 -5.73
C PRO A 40 -8.11 2.01 -6.27
N ALA A 41 -7.13 2.11 -5.38
CA ALA A 41 -5.72 2.39 -5.71
C ALA A 41 -4.84 1.21 -5.29
N VAL A 42 -3.78 0.91 -6.05
CA VAL A 42 -2.84 -0.17 -5.74
C VAL A 42 -1.53 0.42 -5.22
N ALA A 43 -1.02 -0.12 -4.13
CA ALA A 43 0.27 0.24 -3.54
C ALA A 43 1.22 -0.98 -3.56
N ALA A 44 2.48 -0.71 -3.88
CA ALA A 44 3.55 -1.70 -3.94
C ALA A 44 4.42 -1.64 -2.67
N PRO A 45 5.24 -2.68 -2.39
CA PRO A 45 6.19 -2.64 -1.29
C PRO A 45 7.06 -1.38 -1.31
N GLY A 46 7.11 -0.68 -0.18
CA GLY A 46 7.85 0.57 -0.04
C GLY A 46 7.02 1.85 -0.24
N ASP A 47 5.86 1.77 -0.91
CA ASP A 47 4.89 2.87 -0.99
C ASP A 47 4.31 3.22 0.38
N TRP A 48 3.67 4.38 0.46
CA TRP A 48 2.96 4.81 1.66
C TRP A 48 1.45 4.80 1.44
N ILE A 49 0.72 4.34 2.46
CA ILE A 49 -0.72 4.53 2.58
C ILE A 49 -0.96 5.51 3.72
N VAL A 50 -1.67 6.58 3.45
CA VAL A 50 -1.93 7.68 4.39
C VAL A 50 -3.41 7.71 4.72
N LEU A 51 -3.75 7.92 5.99
CA LEU A 51 -5.11 8.16 6.45
C LEU A 51 -5.26 9.66 6.70
N SER A 52 -6.21 10.31 6.03
CA SER A 52 -6.50 11.73 6.23
C SER A 52 -7.28 11.96 7.53
N ALA A 53 -7.33 13.22 7.98
CA ALA A 53 -8.15 13.60 9.14
C ALA A 53 -9.65 13.35 8.93
N GLY A 54 -10.10 13.26 7.67
CA GLY A 54 -11.48 12.94 7.30
C GLY A 54 -11.80 11.43 7.34
N GLY A 55 -10.79 10.58 7.57
CA GLY A 55 -10.97 9.12 7.60
C GLY A 55 -10.76 8.42 6.25
N ASP A 56 -10.26 9.14 5.24
CA ASP A 56 -10.02 8.59 3.90
C ASP A 56 -8.59 8.10 3.72
N TYR A 57 -8.43 6.98 3.02
CA TYR A 57 -7.12 6.46 2.64
C TYR A 57 -6.64 7.05 1.30
N HIS A 58 -5.33 7.28 1.23
CA HIS A 58 -4.62 7.73 0.03
C HIS A 58 -3.33 6.93 -0.15
N VAL A 59 -2.98 6.61 -1.41
CA VAL A 59 -1.71 5.97 -1.74
C VAL A 59 -0.73 7.04 -2.23
N ALA A 60 0.42 7.14 -1.57
CA ALA A 60 1.55 7.94 -1.99
C ALA A 60 2.66 7.02 -2.50
N VAL A 61 2.83 7.00 -3.82
CA VAL A 61 3.82 6.17 -4.49
C VAL A 61 5.20 6.76 -4.26
N VAL A 62 6.15 5.92 -3.84
CA VAL A 62 7.56 6.33 -3.79
C VAL A 62 8.12 6.12 -5.19
N PRO A 63 8.53 7.17 -5.93
CA PRO A 63 9.14 7.00 -7.22
C PRO A 63 10.41 6.15 -7.05
N GLN A 64 10.44 4.98 -7.66
CA GLN A 64 11.68 4.24 -7.77
C GLN A 64 12.58 5.04 -8.72
N PRO A 65 13.85 5.32 -8.38
CA PRO A 65 14.76 5.85 -9.38
C PRO A 65 14.78 4.86 -10.53
N SER A 66 14.25 5.28 -11.68
CA SER A 66 14.34 4.51 -12.91
C SER A 66 15.82 4.20 -13.11
N GLY A 67 16.17 2.92 -13.00
CA GLY A 67 17.54 2.46 -13.14
C GLY A 67 18.13 3.05 -14.42
N ARG A 68 19.33 3.63 -14.28
CA ARG A 68 20.23 3.99 -15.37
C ARG A 68 20.06 3.03 -16.55
N ALA A 69 19.66 3.56 -17.71
CA ALA A 69 20.03 2.94 -18.96
C ALA A 69 21.57 2.89 -18.98
N SER A 70 22.11 1.67 -18.92
CA SER A 70 23.48 1.39 -19.35
C SER A 70 23.49 1.22 -20.87
#